data_AF-A0A838QWM4-F1
#
_entry.id   AF-A0A838QWM4-F1
#
_cell.length_a   1.000
_cell.length_b   1.000
_cell.length_c   1.000
_cell.angle_alpha   90.00
_cell.angle_beta   90.00
_cell.angle_gamma   90.00
#
_symmetry.space_group_name_H-M   'P 1'
#
loop_
_entity.id
_entity.type
_entity.pdbx_description
1 polymer ?
#
loop_
_entity_poly.entity_id
_entity_poly.type
_entity_poly.pdbx_seq_one_letter_code
_entity_poly.pdbx_strand_id
1 'polypeptide(L)' 'MNRTLTLVAGVLFVLIGMALVMPAVAQMRDTGTLPTLGVALLLLGLTLTLSGGGAVVYGARRMRA' A
#
# COMPACT_ATOMS: atom_id res chain seq x y z
N MET A 1 -17.07 10.04 11.48
CA MET A 1 -16.28 9.70 10.28
C MET A 1 -17.13 8.83 9.38
N ASN A 2 -17.46 9.28 8.17
CA ASN A 2 -18.35 8.55 7.28
C ASN A 2 -17.67 7.24 6.85
N ARG A 3 -18.34 6.11 7.08
CA ARG A 3 -17.80 4.75 6.87
C ARG A 3 -17.29 4.53 5.44
N THR A 4 -18.00 5.08 4.46
CA THR A 4 -17.61 5.08 3.04
C THR A 4 -16.26 5.74 2.82
N LEU A 5 -15.98 6.81 3.57
CA LEU A 5 -14.75 7.59 3.45
C LEU A 5 -13.53 6.82 3.97
N THR A 6 -13.69 6.04 5.05
CA THR A 6 -12.64 5.14 5.56
C THR A 6 -12.30 4.02 4.59
N LEU A 7 -13.31 3.42 3.95
CA LEU A 7 -13.10 2.37 2.95
C LEU A 7 -12.44 2.92 1.67
N VAL A 8 -12.93 4.05 1.16
CA VAL A 8 -12.36 4.70 -0.03
C VAL A 8 -10.92 5.12 0.24
N ALA A 9 -10.64 5.72 1.40
CA ALA A 9 -9.27 6.07 1.78
C ALA A 9 -8.37 4.82 1.86
N GLY A 10 -8.83 3.74 2.51
CA GLY A 10 -8.07 2.50 2.61
C GLY A 10 -7.74 1.89 1.24
N VAL A 11 -8.70 1.84 0.32
CA VAL A 11 -8.48 1.35 -1.06
C VAL A 11 -7.49 2.24 -1.81
N LEU A 12 -7.60 3.57 -1.69
CA LEU A 12 -6.65 4.50 -2.31
C LEU A 12 -5.23 4.31 -1.79
N PHE A 13 -5.05 4.14 -0.48
CA PHE A 13 -3.75 3.86 0.13
C PHE A 13 -3.13 2.55 -0.38
N VAL A 14 -3.94 1.50 -0.56
CA VAL A 14 -3.49 0.22 -1.14
C VAL A 14 -3.07 0.39 -2.61
N LEU A 15 -3.85 1.12 -3.41
CA LEU A 15 -3.55 1.34 -4.83
C LEU A 15 -2.26 2.17 -5.00
N ILE A 16 -2.09 3.23 -4.21
CA ILE A 16 -0.87 4.05 -4.21
C ILE A 16 0.33 3.23 -3.75
N GLY A 17 0.18 2.42 -2.70
CA GLY A 17 1.24 1.53 -2.22
C GLY A 17 1.69 0.53 -3.28
N MET A 18 0.74 -0.13 -3.96
CA MET A 18 1.01 -1.04 -5.08
C MET A 18 1.70 -0.35 -6.26
N ALA A 19 1.28 0.86 -6.61
CA ALA A 19 1.89 1.65 -7.69
C ALA A 19 3.36 2.02 -7.40
N LEU A 20 3.75 2.16 -6.13
CA LEU A 20 5.13 2.43 -5.72
C LEU A 20 5.99 1.15 -5.62
N VAL A 21 5.38 0.01 -5.28
CA VAL A 21 6.09 -1.29 -5.24
C VAL A 21 6.44 -1.78 -6.64
N MET A 22 5.55 -1.59 -7.62
CA MET A 22 5.74 -2.09 -8.99
C MET A 22 7.03 -1.61 -9.69
N PRO A 23 7.39 -0.31 -9.72
CA PRO A 23 8.64 0.15 -10.34
C PRO A 23 9.89 -0.30 -9.57
N ALA A 24 9.81 -0.42 -8.23
CA ALA A 24 10.91 -0.94 -7.42
C ALA A 24 11.17 -2.43 -7.74
N VAL A 25 10.11 -3.24 -7.86
CA VAL A 25 10.22 -4.65 -8.24
C VAL A 25 10.70 -4.81 -9.68
N ALA A 26 10.22 -3.97 -10.61
CA ALA A 26 10.68 -3.97 -12.00
C ALA A 26 12.18 -3.64 -12.09
N GLN A 27 12.64 -2.59 -11.40
CA GLN A 27 14.08 -2.28 -11.31
C GLN A 27 14.87 -3.45 -10.71
N MET A 28 14.41 -4.04 -9.61
CA MET A 28 15.09 -5.18 -8.98
C MET A 28 15.25 -6.38 -9.93
N ARG A 29 14.25 -6.63 -10.80
CA ARG A 29 14.30 -7.72 -11.79
C ARG A 29 15.30 -7.45 -12.91
N ASP A 30 15.40 -6.21 -13.39
CA ASP A 30 16.23 -5.88 -14.54
C ASP A 30 17.71 -5.66 -14.17
N THR A 31 18.00 -5.05 -13.01
CA THR A 31 19.38 -4.71 -12.60
C THR A 31 19.97 -5.65 -11.56
N GLY A 32 19.20 -6.60 -11.03
CA GLY A 32 19.61 -7.51 -9.95
C GLY A 32 20.00 -6.80 -8.64
N THR A 33 19.86 -5.48 -8.60
CA THR A 33 20.27 -4.60 -7.51
C THR A 33 19.22 -3.51 -7.34
N LEU A 34 18.84 -3.25 -6.09
CA LEU A 34 17.95 -2.16 -5.74
C LEU A 34 18.79 -0.96 -5.27
N PRO A 35 18.78 0.18 -5.97
CA PRO A 35 19.36 1.39 -5.43
C PRO A 35 18.67 1.75 -4.11
N THR A 36 19.37 2.43 -3.20
CA THR A 36 18.87 2.79 -1.87
C THR A 36 17.51 3.50 -1.92
N LEU A 37 17.28 4.28 -2.97
CA LEU A 37 16.01 4.95 -3.26
C LEU A 37 14.87 3.98 -3.60
N GLY A 38 15.16 2.90 -4.34
CA GLY A 38 14.23 1.82 -4.64
C GLY A 38 13.84 1.03 -3.40
N VAL A 39 14.77 0.79 -2.47
CA VAL A 39 14.49 0.16 -1.17
C VAL A 39 13.56 1.03 -0.33
N ALA A 40 13.82 2.34 -0.28
CA ALA A 40 12.96 3.29 0.45
C ALA A 40 11.55 3.36 -0.14
N LEU A 41 11.41 3.39 -1.47
CA LEU A 41 10.12 3.37 -2.16
C LEU A 41 9.36 2.06 -1.93
N LEU A 42 10.07 0.92 -1.92
CA LEU A 42 9.47 -0.38 -1.67
C LEU A 42 8.96 -0.50 -0.23
N LEU A 43 9.75 -0.05 0.76
CA LEU A 43 9.32 -0.01 2.17
C LEU A 43 8.14 0.94 2.37
N LEU A 44 8.17 2.13 1.78
CA LEU A 44 7.09 3.10 1.85
C LEU A 44 5.81 2.58 1.18
N GLY A 45 5.94 1.92 0.03
CA GLY A 45 4.83 1.22 -0.62
C GLY A 45 4.24 0.11 0.27
N LEU A 46 5.09 -0.65 0.95
CA LEU A 46 4.68 -1.72 1.88
C LEU A 46 3.93 -1.16 3.10
N THR A 47 4.42 -0.09 3.71
CA THR A 47 3.74 0.55 4.86
C THR A 47 2.42 1.19 4.45
N LEU A 48 2.33 1.81 3.27
CA LEU A 48 1.07 2.31 2.71
C LEU A 48 0.08 1.19 2.41
N THR A 49 0.54 0.07 1.87
CA THR A 49 -0.33 -1.07 1.53
C THR A 49 -0.83 -1.76 2.81
N LEU A 50 0.02 -1.91 3.83
CA LEU A 50 -0.34 -2.48 5.13
C LEU A 50 -1.31 -1.57 5.91
N SER A 51 -1.04 -0.26 5.94
CA SER A 51 -1.91 0.71 6.62
C SER A 51 -3.26 0.85 5.90
N GLY A 52 -3.28 0.90 4.56
CA GLY A 52 -4.49 0.90 3.75
C GLY A 52 -5.30 -0.39 3.92
N GLY A 53 -4.64 -1.55 3.87
CA GLY A 53 -5.27 -2.85 4.11
C GLY A 53 -5.85 -2.96 5.52
N GLY A 54 -5.12 -2.49 6.54
CA GLY A 54 -5.60 -2.42 7.92
C GLY A 54 -6.83 -1.51 8.08
N ALA A 55 -6.85 -0.36 7.39
CA ALA A 55 -8.02 0.54 7.38
C ALA A 55 -9.24 -0.10 6.71
N VAL A 56 -9.05 -0.84 5.61
CA VAL A 56 -10.13 -1.60 4.94
C VAL A 56 -10.63 -2.73 5.84
N VAL A 57 -9.74 -3.50 6.45
CA VAL A 57 -10.10 -4.60 7.36
C VAL A 57 -10.81 -4.08 8.61
N TYR A 58 -10.38 -2.95 9.18
CA TYR A 58 -11.03 -2.31 10.32
C TYR A 58 -12.42 -1.79 9.93
N GLY A 59 -12.54 -1.14 8.77
CA GLY A 59 -13.82 -0.70 8.21
C GLY A 59 -14.78 -1.87 7.97
N ALA A 60 -14.30 -2.98 7.42
CA ALA A 60 -15.07 -4.19 7.14
C ALA A 60 -15.44 -4.98 8.40
N ARG A 61 -14.53 -5.12 9.38
CA ARG A 61 -14.84 -5.79 10.66
C ARG A 61 -15.90 -5.02 11.44
N ARG A 62 -15.88 -3.69 11.39
CA ARG A 62 -16.91 -2.84 12.00
C ARG A 62 -18.26 -2.87 11.27
N MET A 63 -18.36 -3.53 10.10
CA MET A 63 -19.63 -3.83 9.44
C MET A 63 -20.23 -5.19 9.86
N ARG A 64 -19.43 -6.10 10.41
CA ARG A 64 -19.87 -7.44 10.84
C ARG A 64 -20.27 -7.52 12.32
N ALA A 65 -19.89 -6.54 13.13
CA ALA A 65 -20.31 -6.41 14.54
C ALA A 65 -21.45 -5.39 14.65
#